data_AF-A0A7C9RYR2-F1
#
_entry.id   AF-A0A7C9RYR2-F1
#
_cell.length_a   1.000
_cell.length_b   1.000
_cell.length_c   1.000
_cell.angle_alpha   90.00
_cell.angle_beta   90.00
_cell.angle_gamma   90.00
#
_symmetry.space_group_name_H-M   'P 1'
#
loop_
_entity.id
_entity.type
_entity.pdbx_description
1 polymer ?
#
loop_
_entity_poly.entity_id
_entity_poly.type
_entity_poly.pdbx_seq_one_letter_code
_entity_poly.pdbx_strand_id
1 'polypeptide(L)'
;MRRLVLPALLLAAVASCGRPEATEPGVPLTTAPPTTTTTTYIDPPDTTSYAPGYNNEDLQRAANALKPVVEGEFAKIYSSLAVRNNVPMLIIHRKPDARFEAEVRKIAPDVRIDFRDARYSYAELIEYQKKVIQDDFEYWKGRGVRLSSVGHHNDGSGLRVGVTNLPENFVKQLEERYPAMSFTVAEEEIRPLPAK
;
A
#
# COMPACT_ATOMS: atom_id res chain seq x y z
N MET A 1 11.97 44.55 -40.94
CA MET A 1 11.72 44.38 -42.39
C MET A 1 10.95 43.07 -42.61
N ARG A 2 9.82 43.18 -43.33
CA ARG A 2 9.04 42.17 -44.09
C ARG A 2 8.69 40.78 -43.48
N ARG A 3 7.39 40.64 -43.25
CA ARG A 3 6.58 39.41 -43.25
C ARG A 3 6.71 38.66 -44.58
N LEU A 4 6.63 37.33 -44.57
CA LEU A 4 6.01 36.57 -45.66
C LEU A 4 5.16 35.43 -45.08
N VAL A 5 3.85 35.59 -45.27
CA VAL A 5 2.81 34.57 -45.15
C VAL A 5 2.63 34.03 -46.56
N LEU A 6 2.57 32.71 -46.76
CA LEU A 6 1.76 32.16 -47.84
C LEU A 6 1.29 30.72 -47.53
N PRO A 7 0.02 30.40 -47.80
CA PRO A 7 -0.62 29.13 -47.49
C PRO A 7 -0.54 28.16 -48.69
N ALA A 8 -0.67 26.86 -48.43
CA ALA A 8 -0.95 25.88 -49.46
C ALA A 8 -2.07 24.95 -48.97
N LEU A 9 -3.26 25.24 -49.50
CA LEU A 9 -4.46 24.44 -49.48
C LEU A 9 -4.25 23.23 -50.42
N LEU A 10 -4.53 22.01 -49.98
CA LEU A 10 -4.87 20.93 -50.91
C LEU A 10 -5.99 20.06 -50.32
N LEU A 11 -7.16 20.14 -50.97
CA LEU A 11 -8.29 19.23 -50.81
C LEU A 11 -7.94 17.87 -51.44
N ALA A 12 -8.29 16.78 -50.74
CA ALA A 12 -8.63 15.51 -51.38
C ALA A 12 -9.75 14.84 -50.58
N ALA A 13 -10.85 14.56 -51.28
CA ALA A 13 -12.07 13.98 -50.77
C ALA A 13 -12.09 12.44 -50.92
N VAL A 14 -13.19 11.87 -50.40
CA VAL A 14 -13.78 10.52 -50.58
C VAL A 14 -13.20 9.34 -49.79
N ALA A 15 -13.97 8.85 -48.80
CA ALA A 15 -14.82 7.65 -48.96
C ALA A 15 -15.70 7.48 -47.71
N SER A 16 -17.00 7.71 -47.90
CA SER A 16 -18.06 7.49 -46.91
C SER A 16 -18.54 6.04 -47.00
N CYS A 17 -18.34 5.27 -45.93
CA CYS A 17 -19.11 4.06 -45.66
C CYS A 17 -19.70 4.20 -44.26
N GLY A 18 -21.02 4.40 -44.23
CA GLY A 18 -21.81 4.57 -43.02
C GLY A 18 -21.76 3.36 -42.10
N ARG A 19 -21.79 3.66 -40.81
CA ARG A 19 -22.06 2.69 -39.74
C ARG A 19 -23.28 3.20 -38.98
N PRO A 20 -24.38 2.44 -38.90
CA PRO A 20 -25.59 2.90 -38.24
C PRO A 20 -25.35 3.10 -36.74
N GLU A 21 -25.72 4.30 -36.31
CA GLU A 21 -25.75 4.79 -34.95
C GLU A 21 -26.91 4.12 -34.22
N ALA A 22 -26.60 3.34 -33.18
CA ALA A 22 -27.61 2.90 -32.22
C ALA A 22 -27.92 4.09 -31.32
N THR A 23 -29.11 4.64 -31.49
CA THR A 23 -29.73 5.64 -30.61
C THR A 23 -29.96 5.02 -29.23
N GLU A 24 -29.20 5.45 -28.22
CA GLU A 24 -29.61 5.36 -26.82
C GLU A 24 -29.96 6.78 -26.29
N PRO A 25 -31.11 6.96 -25.61
CA PRO A 25 -31.53 8.26 -25.10
C PRO A 25 -30.62 8.79 -24.00
N GLY A 26 -30.35 10.10 -24.06
CA GLY A 26 -29.37 10.81 -23.24
C GLY A 26 -29.59 10.74 -21.73
N VAL A 27 -28.47 10.65 -21.03
CA VAL A 27 -28.32 11.03 -19.63
C VAL A 27 -27.31 12.19 -19.59
N PRO A 28 -27.65 13.34 -18.98
CA PRO A 28 -26.73 14.48 -18.93
C PRO A 28 -25.48 14.13 -18.12
N LEU A 29 -24.30 14.37 -18.72
CA LEU A 29 -23.00 14.29 -18.06
C LEU A 29 -22.88 15.44 -17.05
N THR A 30 -23.32 15.20 -15.83
CA THR A 30 -22.88 15.96 -14.66
C THR A 30 -21.43 15.59 -14.38
N THR A 31 -20.53 16.54 -14.58
CA THR A 31 -19.15 16.50 -14.07
C THR A 31 -19.19 16.43 -12.54
N ALA A 32 -19.10 15.22 -11.99
CA ALA A 32 -18.87 15.03 -10.57
C ALA A 32 -17.39 15.34 -10.25
N PRO A 33 -17.10 16.03 -9.13
CA PRO A 33 -15.71 16.18 -8.65
C PRO A 33 -15.11 14.81 -8.32
N PRO A 34 -13.78 14.64 -8.36
CA PRO A 34 -13.14 13.39 -7.98
C PRO A 34 -13.56 13.05 -6.54
N THR A 35 -14.30 11.96 -6.41
CA THR A 35 -14.71 11.44 -5.11
C THR A 35 -13.46 10.85 -4.47
N THR A 36 -12.90 11.52 -3.48
CA THR A 36 -11.93 10.93 -2.56
C THR A 36 -12.66 9.80 -1.84
N THR A 37 -12.53 8.58 -2.34
CA THR A 37 -13.08 7.41 -1.68
C THR A 37 -12.26 7.22 -0.40
N THR A 38 -12.78 7.70 0.72
CA THR A 38 -12.38 7.23 2.05
C THR A 38 -12.85 5.78 2.15
N THR A 39 -12.11 4.87 1.53
CA THR A 39 -12.28 3.44 1.78
C THR A 39 -11.79 3.21 3.19
N THR A 40 -12.73 3.10 4.14
CA THR A 40 -12.48 2.38 5.38
C THR A 40 -12.17 0.95 4.97
N TYR A 41 -10.91 0.69 4.62
CA TYR A 41 -10.40 -0.64 4.36
C TYR A 41 -10.31 -1.30 5.73
N ILE A 42 -11.40 -1.94 6.12
CA ILE A 42 -11.39 -2.93 7.19
C ILE A 42 -10.58 -4.07 6.62
N ASP A 43 -9.28 -4.11 6.94
CA ASP A 43 -8.50 -5.32 6.72
C ASP A 43 -9.30 -6.46 7.34
N PRO A 44 -9.59 -7.54 6.60
CA PRO A 44 -10.16 -8.73 7.23
C PRO A 44 -9.25 -9.06 8.41
N PRO A 45 -9.79 -9.31 9.62
CA PRO A 45 -9.01 -9.44 10.83
C PRO A 45 -7.82 -10.35 10.55
N ASP A 46 -6.63 -9.75 10.63
CA ASP A 46 -5.35 -10.38 10.42
C ASP A 46 -5.38 -11.71 11.17
N THR A 47 -5.49 -12.81 10.44
CA THR A 47 -5.54 -14.14 11.04
C THR A 47 -4.12 -14.57 11.41
N THR A 48 -3.43 -13.73 12.21
CA THR A 48 -2.59 -14.21 13.31
C THR A 48 -3.45 -14.62 14.51
N SER A 49 -4.75 -14.86 14.32
CA SER A 49 -5.52 -15.71 15.23
C SER A 49 -4.83 -17.07 15.25
N TYR A 50 -4.02 -17.27 16.30
CA TYR A 50 -3.53 -18.56 16.75
C TYR A 50 -4.76 -19.44 17.02
N ALA A 51 -5.34 -20.03 15.97
CA ALA A 51 -6.22 -21.16 16.14
C ALA A 51 -5.35 -22.23 16.81
N PRO A 52 -5.64 -22.62 18.07
CA PRO A 52 -4.79 -23.57 18.79
C PRO A 52 -4.81 -24.89 18.01
N GLY A 53 -3.65 -25.29 17.48
CA GLY A 53 -3.49 -26.57 16.78
C GLY A 53 -2.74 -26.53 15.44
N TYR A 54 -2.43 -25.35 14.88
CA TYR A 54 -1.72 -25.25 13.59
C TYR A 54 -0.40 -24.46 13.68
N ASN A 55 0.42 -24.75 14.68
CA ASN A 55 1.80 -24.24 14.71
C ASN A 55 2.67 -25.16 13.86
N ASN A 56 2.81 -24.85 12.57
CA ASN A 56 3.76 -25.57 11.72
C ASN A 56 5.19 -25.12 12.08
N GLU A 57 5.86 -25.89 12.93
CA GLU A 57 7.21 -25.60 13.42
C GLU A 57 8.22 -25.40 12.28
N ASP A 58 8.04 -26.08 11.15
CA ASP A 58 8.91 -25.94 9.98
C ASP A 58 8.73 -24.58 9.31
N LEU A 59 7.50 -24.09 9.18
CA LEU A 59 7.23 -22.73 8.68
C LEU A 59 7.81 -21.68 9.61
N GLN A 60 7.64 -21.84 10.92
CA GLN A 60 8.17 -20.89 11.90
C GLN A 60 9.71 -20.90 11.88
N ARG A 61 10.34 -22.07 11.80
CA ARG A 61 11.79 -22.21 11.68
C ARG A 61 12.32 -21.54 10.42
N ALA A 62 11.65 -21.73 9.28
CA ALA A 62 12.00 -21.07 8.02
C ALA A 62 11.83 -19.54 8.09
N ALA A 63 10.71 -19.06 8.65
CA ALA A 63 10.47 -17.64 8.85
C ALA A 63 11.57 -17.00 9.72
N ASN A 64 11.94 -17.66 10.82
CA ASN A 64 13.00 -17.20 11.73
C ASN A 64 14.38 -17.17 11.04
N ALA A 65 14.67 -18.16 10.18
CA ALA A 65 15.92 -18.21 9.42
C ALA A 65 15.97 -17.11 8.35
N LEU A 66 14.84 -16.82 7.69
CA LEU A 66 14.76 -15.79 6.64
C LEU A 66 14.84 -14.37 7.20
N LYS A 67 14.19 -14.09 8.33
CA LYS A 67 14.02 -12.73 8.89
C LYS A 67 15.31 -11.89 8.91
N PRO A 68 16.44 -12.34 9.50
CA PRO A 68 17.65 -11.52 9.55
C PRO A 68 18.27 -11.25 8.17
N VAL A 69 18.10 -12.17 7.21
CA VAL A 69 18.63 -12.02 5.84
C VAL A 69 17.78 -11.03 5.06
N VAL A 70 16.46 -11.18 5.10
CA VAL A 70 15.54 -10.34 4.30
C VAL A 70 15.45 -8.91 4.82
N GLU A 71 15.52 -8.71 6.14
CA GLU A 71 15.54 -7.37 6.76
C GLU A 71 16.92 -6.71 6.75
N GLY A 72 17.99 -7.48 6.56
CA GLY A 72 19.35 -6.97 6.43
C GLY A 72 19.71 -6.69 4.98
N GLU A 73 20.19 -7.72 4.28
CA GLU A 73 20.74 -7.60 2.93
C GLU A 73 19.71 -7.12 1.91
N PHE A 74 18.45 -7.54 2.08
CA PHE A 74 17.39 -7.29 1.11
C PHE A 74 16.34 -6.27 1.57
N ALA A 75 16.65 -5.43 2.56
CA ALA A 75 15.69 -4.47 3.13
C ALA A 75 15.05 -3.51 2.09
N LYS A 76 15.73 -3.26 0.97
CA LYS A 76 15.26 -2.41 -0.15
C LYS A 76 14.36 -3.14 -1.15
N ILE A 77 14.20 -4.45 -0.99
CA ILE A 77 13.44 -5.34 -1.87
C ILE A 77 12.31 -6.01 -1.09
N TYR A 78 12.65 -6.63 0.03
CA TYR A 78 11.74 -7.21 1.00
C TYR A 78 10.79 -6.13 1.55
N SER A 79 9.54 -6.49 1.81
CA SER A 79 8.56 -5.64 2.49
C SER A 79 8.07 -6.29 3.78
N SER A 80 7.59 -7.53 3.70
CA SER A 80 7.04 -8.27 4.84
C SER A 80 7.07 -9.78 4.62
N LEU A 81 6.89 -10.53 5.70
CA LEU A 81 6.79 -11.98 5.73
C LEU A 81 5.60 -12.35 6.62
N ALA A 82 4.70 -13.19 6.11
CA ALA A 82 3.59 -13.75 6.85
C ALA A 82 3.61 -15.29 6.79
N VAL A 83 3.31 -15.92 7.92
CA VAL A 83 3.09 -17.37 8.00
C VAL A 83 1.60 -17.63 7.82
N ARG A 84 1.27 -18.46 6.83
CA ARG A 84 -0.12 -18.89 6.59
C ARG A 84 -0.27 -20.35 7.03
N ASN A 85 -0.95 -20.57 8.16
CA ASN A 85 -1.07 -21.91 8.74
C ASN A 85 -2.21 -22.76 8.15
N ASN A 86 -3.31 -22.14 7.72
CA ASN A 86 -4.46 -22.86 7.12
C ASN A 86 -4.12 -23.47 5.74
N VAL A 87 -3.15 -22.91 5.04
CA VAL A 87 -2.54 -23.49 3.85
C VAL A 87 -1.03 -23.33 4.05
N PRO A 88 -0.32 -24.38 4.53
CA PRO A 88 1.02 -24.23 5.10
C PRO A 88 2.00 -23.67 4.08
N MET A 89 2.24 -22.35 4.16
CA MET A 89 3.14 -21.62 3.27
C MET A 89 3.61 -20.32 3.93
N LEU A 90 4.71 -19.78 3.41
CA LEU A 90 5.13 -18.41 3.65
C LEU A 90 4.60 -17.52 2.54
N ILE A 91 4.08 -16.35 2.91
CA ILE A 91 3.79 -15.26 1.98
C ILE A 91 4.86 -14.20 2.20
N ILE A 92 5.54 -13.82 1.12
CA ILE A 92 6.60 -12.80 1.18
C ILE A 92 6.25 -11.69 0.20
N HIS A 93 6.00 -10.50 0.74
CA HIS A 93 5.77 -9.31 -0.06
C HIS A 93 7.11 -8.64 -0.38
N ARG A 94 7.34 -8.36 -1.66
CA ARG A 94 8.64 -7.89 -2.17
C ARG A 94 8.50 -7.11 -3.46
N LYS A 95 9.46 -6.24 -3.76
CA LYS A 95 9.61 -5.62 -5.09
C LYS A 95 10.28 -6.60 -6.06
N PRO A 96 9.80 -6.75 -7.31
CA PRO A 96 10.51 -7.22 -8.48
C PRO A 96 11.96 -7.75 -8.43
N ASP A 97 12.34 -8.88 -7.80
CA ASP A 97 13.78 -9.26 -7.79
C ASP A 97 14.07 -10.77 -7.76
N ALA A 98 14.71 -11.26 -8.83
CA ALA A 98 15.01 -12.69 -9.01
C ALA A 98 16.13 -13.21 -8.08
N ARG A 99 17.11 -12.35 -7.71
CA ARG A 99 18.21 -12.73 -6.82
C ARG A 99 17.69 -12.97 -5.41
N PHE A 100 16.82 -12.08 -4.93
CA PHE A 100 16.12 -12.21 -3.67
C PHE A 100 15.33 -13.52 -3.62
N GLU A 101 14.50 -13.80 -4.62
CA GLU A 101 13.69 -15.03 -4.62
C GLU A 101 14.54 -16.30 -4.64
N ALA A 102 15.68 -16.29 -5.35
CA ALA A 102 16.61 -17.42 -5.35
C ALA A 102 17.23 -17.65 -3.97
N GLU A 103 17.65 -16.59 -3.27
CA GLU A 103 18.23 -16.72 -1.94
C GLU A 103 17.19 -17.18 -0.90
N VAL A 104 15.97 -16.67 -0.97
CA VAL A 104 14.87 -17.14 -0.12
C VAL A 104 14.61 -18.63 -0.33
N ARG A 105 14.51 -19.10 -1.58
CA ARG A 105 14.30 -20.52 -1.90
C ARG A 105 15.48 -21.39 -1.44
N LYS A 106 16.70 -20.87 -1.42
CA LYS A 106 17.88 -21.58 -0.91
C LYS A 106 17.86 -21.73 0.62
N ILE A 107 17.37 -20.72 1.35
CA ILE A 107 17.28 -20.75 2.82
C ILE A 107 16.14 -21.66 3.29
N ALA A 108 15.02 -21.70 2.55
CA ALA A 108 13.84 -22.48 2.90
C ALA A 108 13.39 -23.40 1.73
N PRO A 109 14.20 -24.40 1.34
CA PRO A 109 13.96 -25.21 0.14
C PRO A 109 12.72 -26.10 0.23
N ASP A 110 12.35 -26.53 1.44
CA ASP A 110 11.24 -27.45 1.68
C ASP A 110 9.92 -26.72 2.01
N VAL A 111 9.92 -25.39 1.98
CA VAL A 111 8.77 -24.57 2.35
C VAL A 111 8.09 -24.01 1.10
N ARG A 112 6.77 -24.17 1.02
CA ARG A 112 5.98 -23.49 0.00
C ARG A 112 6.04 -21.98 0.24
N ILE A 113 6.45 -21.23 -0.78
CA ILE A 113 6.57 -19.76 -0.73
C ILE A 113 5.70 -19.15 -1.83
N ASP A 114 4.89 -18.16 -1.45
CA ASP A 114 4.12 -17.29 -2.33
C ASP A 114 4.75 -15.89 -2.33
N PHE A 115 5.38 -15.51 -3.44
CA PHE A 115 5.94 -14.17 -3.61
C PHE A 115 4.88 -13.23 -4.14
N ARG A 116 4.69 -12.11 -3.46
CA ARG A 116 3.71 -11.08 -3.83
C ARG A 116 4.39 -9.74 -4.05
N ASP A 117 3.92 -9.01 -5.05
CA ASP A 117 4.45 -7.69 -5.34
C ASP A 117 4.00 -6.69 -4.26
N ALA A 118 4.96 -5.96 -3.69
CA ALA A 118 4.72 -4.84 -2.79
C ALA A 118 5.03 -3.51 -3.47
N ARG A 119 4.28 -2.47 -3.09
CA ARG A 119 4.54 -1.10 -3.53
C ARG A 119 5.79 -0.53 -2.87
N TYR A 120 5.92 -0.73 -1.56
CA TYR A 120 7.04 -0.22 -0.76
C TYR A 120 7.83 -1.38 -0.14
N SER A 121 9.14 -1.22 -0.09
CA SER A 121 10.06 -2.08 0.66
C SER A 121 10.02 -1.77 2.15
N TYR A 122 10.58 -2.68 2.95
CA TYR A 122 10.71 -2.60 4.38
C TYR A 122 11.51 -1.35 4.77
N ALA A 123 12.63 -1.09 4.08
CA ALA A 123 13.42 0.10 4.29
C ALA A 123 12.61 1.40 4.05
N GLU A 124 11.83 1.46 2.96
CA GLU A 124 10.95 2.60 2.66
C GLU A 124 9.89 2.78 3.75
N LEU A 125 9.23 1.69 4.17
CA LEU A 125 8.18 1.72 5.20
C LEU A 125 8.71 2.15 6.58
N ILE A 126 9.89 1.68 6.98
CA ILE A 126 10.54 2.09 8.23
C ILE A 126 10.92 3.57 8.19
N GLU A 127 11.44 4.06 7.06
CA GLU A 127 11.76 5.47 6.89
C GLU A 127 10.50 6.34 6.97
N TYR A 128 9.41 5.91 6.33
CA TYR A 128 8.13 6.63 6.36
C TYR A 128 7.53 6.64 7.77
N GLN A 129 7.54 5.49 8.46
CA GLN A 129 7.07 5.40 9.85
C GLN A 129 7.88 6.33 10.76
N LYS A 130 9.21 6.33 10.62
CA LYS A 130 10.10 7.23 11.34
C LYS A 130 9.74 8.69 11.08
N LYS A 131 9.50 9.08 9.84
CA LYS A 131 9.12 10.45 9.50
C LYS A 131 7.86 10.89 10.24
N VAL A 132 6.83 10.04 10.26
CA VAL A 132 5.54 10.37 10.91
C VAL A 132 5.67 10.42 12.45
N ILE A 133 6.35 9.45 13.07
CA ILE A 133 6.45 9.34 14.54
C ILE A 133 7.56 10.21 15.14
N GLN A 134 8.72 10.29 14.52
CA GLN A 134 9.88 10.97 15.11
C GLN A 134 9.96 12.42 14.66
N ASP A 135 9.82 12.66 13.36
CA ASP A 135 10.08 14.00 12.82
C ASP A 135 8.84 14.92 12.97
N ASP A 136 7.64 14.37 12.76
CA ASP A 136 6.40 15.16 12.64
C ASP A 136 5.36 14.90 13.74
N PHE A 137 5.70 14.17 14.81
CA PHE A 137 4.75 13.90 15.89
C PHE A 137 4.25 15.17 16.60
N GLU A 138 5.16 16.07 16.98
CA GLU A 138 4.76 17.34 17.62
C GLU A 138 4.04 18.27 16.64
N TYR A 139 4.33 18.19 15.34
CA TYR A 139 3.59 18.91 14.30
C TYR A 139 2.11 18.50 14.28
N TRP A 140 1.83 17.19 14.31
CA TRP A 140 0.46 16.68 14.33
C TRP A 140 -0.26 17.00 15.64
N LYS A 141 0.44 16.85 16.77
CA LYS A 141 -0.10 17.20 18.09
C LYS A 141 -0.46 18.69 18.19
N GLY A 142 0.37 19.57 17.65
CA GLY A 142 0.09 21.01 17.58
C GLY A 142 -1.16 21.37 16.76
N ARG A 143 -1.64 20.45 15.91
CA ARG A 143 -2.87 20.56 15.12
C ARG A 143 -4.06 19.84 15.73
N GLY A 144 -3.94 19.39 16.98
CA GLY A 144 -5.00 18.65 17.68
C GLY A 144 -5.13 17.19 17.23
N VAL A 145 -4.22 16.67 16.41
CA VAL A 145 -4.21 15.25 16.02
C VAL A 145 -3.42 14.48 17.07
N ARG A 146 -4.06 13.50 17.71
CA ARG A 146 -3.39 12.54 18.60
C ARG A 146 -3.21 11.22 17.89
N LEU A 147 -1.98 10.96 17.42
CA LEU A 147 -1.61 9.65 16.88
C LEU A 147 -1.60 8.61 17.99
N SER A 148 -2.34 7.52 17.84
CA SER A 148 -2.34 6.37 18.75
C SER A 148 -1.37 5.28 18.28
N SER A 149 -1.27 5.09 16.97
CA SER A 149 -0.41 4.09 16.35
C SER A 149 0.05 4.53 14.97
N VAL A 150 1.24 4.10 14.57
CA VAL A 150 1.67 4.10 13.15
C VAL A 150 2.38 2.79 12.92
N GLY A 151 1.89 2.01 11.98
CA GLY A 151 2.51 0.76 11.53
C GLY A 151 2.48 0.67 10.01
N HIS A 152 3.10 -0.36 9.46
CA HIS A 152 2.96 -0.70 8.05
C HIS A 152 1.85 -1.73 7.81
N HIS A 153 1.31 -1.75 6.59
CA HIS A 153 0.50 -2.87 6.13
C HIS A 153 1.36 -4.06 5.80
N ASN A 154 0.88 -5.26 6.16
CA ASN A 154 1.58 -6.51 5.89
C ASN A 154 1.70 -6.83 4.40
N ASP A 155 0.96 -6.18 3.51
CA ASP A 155 1.10 -6.36 2.06
C ASP A 155 2.10 -5.40 1.40
N GLY A 156 2.70 -4.49 2.19
CA GLY A 156 3.61 -3.47 1.70
C GLY A 156 2.94 -2.33 0.92
N SER A 157 1.62 -2.17 1.05
CA SER A 157 0.85 -1.13 0.36
C SER A 157 1.02 0.28 0.93
N GLY A 158 1.45 0.41 2.20
CA GLY A 158 1.63 1.71 2.85
C GLY A 158 1.66 1.63 4.37
N LEU A 159 1.34 2.76 5.01
CA LEU A 159 1.24 2.88 6.47
C LEU A 159 -0.22 2.82 6.93
N ARG A 160 -0.44 2.18 8.08
CA ARG A 160 -1.65 2.27 8.88
C ARG A 160 -1.42 3.28 10.00
N VAL A 161 -2.29 4.28 10.11
CA VAL A 161 -2.22 5.34 11.12
C VAL A 161 -3.48 5.29 11.99
N GLY A 162 -3.29 5.04 13.27
CA GLY A 162 -4.33 5.16 14.28
C GLY A 162 -4.37 6.55 14.88
N VAL A 163 -5.58 7.07 15.11
CA VAL A 163 -5.81 8.36 15.80
C VAL A 163 -6.93 8.26 16.83
N THR A 164 -6.84 8.98 17.96
CA THR A 164 -7.86 8.89 19.03
C THR A 164 -9.15 9.67 18.76
N ASN A 165 -9.08 10.71 17.92
CA ASN A 165 -10.24 11.47 17.45
C ASN A 165 -9.91 11.90 16.03
N LEU A 166 -10.51 11.29 15.01
CA LEU A 166 -10.15 11.53 13.61
C LEU A 166 -10.68 12.89 13.11
N PRO A 167 -9.82 13.91 12.87
CA PRO A 167 -10.29 15.17 12.32
C PRO A 167 -10.70 15.01 10.85
N GLU A 168 -11.78 15.68 10.44
CA GLU A 168 -12.37 15.55 9.10
C GLU A 168 -11.35 15.73 7.96
N ASN A 169 -10.40 16.66 8.11
CA ASN A 169 -9.41 16.98 7.09
C ASN A 169 -8.05 16.27 7.28
N PHE A 170 -7.92 15.37 8.26
CA PHE A 170 -6.62 14.80 8.59
C PHE A 170 -6.04 13.94 7.47
N VAL A 171 -6.84 13.08 6.83
CA VAL A 171 -6.38 12.24 5.70
C VAL A 171 -5.80 13.14 4.59
N LYS A 172 -6.53 14.19 4.22
CA LYS A 172 -6.07 15.15 3.22
C LYS A 172 -4.77 15.85 3.63
N GLN A 173 -4.66 16.31 4.89
CA GLN A 173 -3.43 16.94 5.38
C GLN A 173 -2.24 15.98 5.36
N LEU A 174 -2.49 14.69 5.65
CA LEU A 174 -1.48 13.64 5.62
C LEU A 174 -0.96 13.41 4.20
N GLU A 175 -1.87 13.30 3.22
CA GLU A 175 -1.55 13.14 1.80
C GLU A 175 -0.80 14.35 1.23
N GLU A 176 -1.23 15.57 1.58
CA GLU A 176 -0.56 16.81 1.17
C GLU A 176 0.86 16.92 1.75
N ARG A 177 1.05 16.50 3.01
CA ARG A 177 2.36 16.55 3.65
C ARG A 177 3.31 15.44 3.18
N TYR A 178 2.77 14.28 2.81
CA TYR A 178 3.56 13.12 2.40
C TYR A 178 3.08 12.57 1.04
N PRO A 179 3.28 13.32 -0.06
CA PRO A 179 2.74 12.95 -1.37
C PRO A 179 3.32 11.66 -1.96
N ALA A 180 4.46 11.19 -1.44
CA ALA A 180 5.09 9.93 -1.86
C ALA A 180 4.62 8.71 -1.06
N MET A 181 3.79 8.89 -0.03
CA MET A 181 3.35 7.84 0.88
C MET A 181 1.91 7.44 0.59
N SER A 182 1.47 6.31 1.16
CA SER A 182 0.09 5.85 1.09
C SER A 182 -0.36 5.43 2.48
N PHE A 183 -1.61 5.75 2.81
CA PHE A 183 -2.10 5.64 4.18
C PHE A 183 -3.47 4.99 4.23
N THR A 184 -3.69 4.20 5.27
CA THR A 184 -5.02 3.91 5.80
C THR A 184 -5.10 4.52 7.19
N VAL A 185 -6.14 5.30 7.44
CA VAL A 185 -6.35 5.96 8.73
C VAL A 185 -7.55 5.35 9.42
N ALA A 186 -7.39 4.99 10.69
CA ALA A 186 -8.46 4.49 11.53
C ALA A 186 -8.54 5.29 12.83
N GLU A 187 -9.75 5.48 13.30
CA GLU A 187 -9.97 5.97 14.66
C GLU A 187 -9.80 4.80 15.64
N GLU A 188 -8.93 4.97 16.62
CA GLU A 188 -8.57 3.95 17.61
C GLU A 188 -8.80 4.49 19.03
N GLU A 189 -9.66 3.80 19.76
CA GLU A 189 -9.84 4.05 21.19
C GLU A 189 -8.62 3.54 21.96
N ILE A 190 -7.90 4.44 22.64
CA ILE A 190 -6.82 4.04 23.55
C ILE A 190 -7.47 3.44 24.80
N ARG A 191 -7.55 2.11 24.85
CA ARG A 191 -8.01 1.40 26.06
C ARG A 191 -6.85 1.31 27.06
N PRO A 192 -7.01 1.83 28.28
CA PRO A 192 -6.03 1.61 29.35
C PRO A 192 -5.86 0.10 29.56
N LEU A 193 -4.61 -0.35 29.73
CA LEU A 193 -4.38 -1.72 30.21
C LEU A 193 -5.02 -1.87 31.59
N PRO A 194 -5.73 -2.98 31.87
CA PRO A 194 -6.27 -3.20 33.20
C PRO A 194 -5.14 -3.18 34.22
N ALA A 195 -5.34 -2.44 35.32
CA ALA A 195 -4.40 -2.44 36.44
C ALA A 195 -4.21 -3.88 36.94
N LYS A 196 -2.95 -4.28 37.16
CA LYS A 196 -2.59 -5.60 37.70
C LYS A 196 -2.92 -5.71 39.18
#